data_AF-A0ABD8AP05-F1
#
_entry.id   AF-A0ABD8AP05-F1
#
_cell.length_a   1.000
_cell.length_b   1.000
_cell.length_c   1.000
_cell.angle_alpha   90.00
_cell.angle_beta   90.00
_cell.angle_gamma   90.00
#
_symmetry.space_group_name_H-M   'P 1'
#
loop_
_entity.id
_entity.type
_entity.pdbx_description
1 polymer ?
#
loop_
_entity_poly.entity_id
_entity_poly.type
_entity_poly.pdbx_seq_one_letter_code
_entity_poly.pdbx_strand_id
1 'polypeptide(L)' 'MARTQTQKALRKAERSGQWCSEQSRRVNGDYGALSQHVRLMPTKQEKLQKVKHKKQIIQDGGASFYFVHKERIAG' A
#
# COMPACT_ATOMS: atom_id res chain seq x y z
N MET A 1 6.22 0.60 29.73
CA MET A 1 5.44 -0.49 29.11
C MET A 1 5.73 -1.80 29.83
N ALA A 2 4.70 -2.61 30.10
CA ALA A 2 4.89 -3.94 30.65
C ALA A 2 5.49 -4.88 29.58
N ARG A 3 6.39 -5.78 29.99
CA ARG A 3 6.99 -6.79 29.08
C ARG A 3 5.96 -7.88 28.75
N THR A 4 6.03 -8.40 27.53
CA THR A 4 5.21 -9.56 27.12
C THR A 4 5.63 -10.83 27.88
N GLN A 5 4.74 -11.81 27.94
CA GLN A 5 5.00 -13.08 28.61
C GLN A 5 6.20 -13.82 28.00
N THR A 6 6.31 -13.82 26.67
CA THR A 6 7.43 -14.41 25.91
C THR A 6 8.77 -13.78 26.29
N GLN A 7 8.83 -12.44 26.36
CA GLN A 7 10.06 -11.75 26.77
C GLN A 7 10.48 -12.10 28.21
N LYS A 8 9.51 -12.32 29.11
CA LYS A 8 9.78 -12.73 30.49
C LYS A 8 10.30 -14.19 30.54
N ALA A 9 9.74 -15.09 29.73
CA ALA A 9 10.16 -16.48 29.65
C ALA A 9 11.60 -16.62 29.13
N LEU A 10 11.92 -15.94 28.02
CA LEU A 10 13.27 -15.92 27.44
C LEU A 10 14.32 -15.43 28.45
N ARG A 11 14.03 -14.34 29.17
CA ARG A 11 14.94 -13.82 30.21
C ARG A 11 15.07 -14.72 31.45
N LYS A 12 14.06 -15.54 31.74
CA LYS A 12 14.14 -16.49 32.86
C LYS A 12 15.09 -17.62 32.46
N ALA A 13 14.91 -18.16 31.26
CA ALA A 13 15.75 -19.19 30.65
C ALA A 13 17.22 -18.77 30.56
N GLU A 14 17.48 -17.55 30.05
CA GLU A 14 18.82 -16.95 29.96
C GLU A 14 19.51 -16.86 31.33
N ARG A 15 18.77 -16.43 32.37
CA ARG A 15 19.31 -16.34 33.74
C ARG A 15 19.61 -17.70 34.37
N SER A 16 18.81 -18.72 34.07
CA SER A 16 19.02 -20.07 34.61
C SER A 16 19.95 -20.94 33.77
N GLY A 17 20.41 -20.45 32.60
CA GLY A 17 21.15 -21.25 31.64
C GLY A 17 20.36 -22.45 31.09
N GLN A 18 19.03 -22.36 31.11
CA GLN A 18 18.13 -23.45 30.71
C GLN A 18 17.46 -23.10 29.38
N TRP A 19 17.08 -24.13 28.62
CA TRP A 19 16.33 -23.95 27.39
C TRP A 19 14.84 -23.70 27.65
N CYS A 20 14.18 -22.96 26.77
CA CYS A 20 12.75 -22.64 26.82
C CYS A 20 12.13 -22.72 25.43
N SER A 21 10.91 -23.25 25.31
CA SER A 21 10.20 -23.45 24.03
C SER A 21 10.10 -22.19 23.17
N GLU A 22 10.04 -21.02 23.80
CA GLU A 22 9.96 -19.73 23.16
C GLU A 22 11.24 -19.35 22.41
N GLN A 23 12.39 -19.94 22.75
CA GLN A 23 13.66 -19.77 22.02
C GLN A 23 13.64 -20.45 20.65
N SER A 24 12.87 -21.53 20.51
CA SER A 24 12.70 -22.26 19.25
C SER A 24 11.68 -21.61 18.31
N ARG A 25 10.93 -20.60 18.77
CA ARG A 25 9.97 -19.91 17.91
C ARG A 25 10.72 -19.05 16.89
N ARG A 26 10.27 -19.10 15.64
CA ARG A 26 10.78 -18.21 14.59
C ARG A 26 10.57 -16.76 15.01
N VAL A 27 11.62 -15.96 14.94
CA VAL A 27 11.61 -14.54 15.28
C VAL A 27 11.55 -13.70 14.01
N ASN A 28 11.11 -12.45 14.11
CA ASN A 28 11.07 -11.54 12.95
C ASN A 28 12.45 -11.34 12.30
N GLY A 29 13.55 -11.61 13.01
CA GLY A 29 14.89 -11.67 12.43
C GLY A 29 15.02 -12.72 11.33
N ASP A 30 14.33 -13.85 11.45
CA ASP A 30 14.32 -14.94 10.46
C ASP A 30 13.56 -14.56 9.18
N TYR A 31 12.71 -13.53 9.25
CA TYR A 31 11.90 -13.02 8.15
C TYR A 31 12.43 -11.68 7.60
N GLY A 32 13.58 -11.20 8.11
CA GLY A 32 14.02 -9.81 8.02
C GLY A 32 14.63 -9.37 6.69
N ALA A 33 14.86 -10.28 5.75
CA ALA A 33 15.42 -9.92 4.45
C ALA A 33 14.40 -9.21 3.54
N LEU A 34 13.11 -9.57 3.63
CA LEU A 34 12.04 -9.03 2.80
C LEU A 34 10.70 -9.01 3.55
N SER A 35 9.90 -7.97 3.31
CA SER A 35 8.53 -7.90 3.83
C SER A 35 7.71 -9.11 3.38
N GLN A 36 7.10 -9.82 4.34
CA GLN A 36 6.29 -11.02 4.11
C GLN A 36 4.88 -10.72 3.57
N HIS A 37 4.50 -9.45 3.51
CA HIS A 37 3.16 -9.08 3.06
C HIS A 37 3.01 -9.34 1.55
N VAL A 38 1.87 -9.93 1.18
CA VAL A 38 1.49 -10.08 -0.23
C VAL A 38 1.30 -8.69 -0.83
N ARG A 39 2.09 -8.37 -1.85
CA ARG A 39 1.95 -7.11 -2.59
C ARG A 39 0.89 -7.28 -3.64
N LEU A 40 -0.25 -6.61 -3.46
CA LEU A 40 -1.30 -6.58 -4.46
C LEU A 40 -1.14 -5.35 -5.36
N MET A 41 -1.41 -5.55 -6.64
CA MET A 41 -1.48 -4.43 -7.57
C MET A 41 -2.75 -3.61 -7.29
N PRO A 42 -2.70 -2.27 -7.38
CA PRO A 42 -3.87 -1.44 -7.19
C PRO A 42 -4.98 -1.80 -8.17
N THR A 43 -6.22 -1.74 -7.68
CA THR A 43 -7.43 -2.02 -8.46
C THR A 43 -7.67 -0.93 -9.52
N LYS A 44 -8.56 -1.21 -10.47
CA LYS A 44 -8.96 -0.22 -11.50
C LYS A 44 -9.50 1.06 -10.86
N GLN A 45 -10.30 0.95 -9.79
CA GLN A 45 -10.88 2.09 -9.09
C GLN A 45 -9.79 2.94 -8.41
N GLU A 46 -8.85 2.31 -7.69
CA GLU A 46 -7.72 3.01 -7.04
C GLU A 46 -6.81 3.70 -8.06
N LYS A 47 -6.61 3.09 -9.24
CA LYS A 47 -5.83 3.69 -10.34
C LYS A 47 -6.54 4.90 -10.96
N LEU A 48 -7.85 4.83 -11.17
CA LEU A 48 -8.62 5.90 -11.83
C LEU A 48 -8.84 7.11 -10.91
N GLN A 49 -8.99 6.88 -9.61
CA GLN A 49 -9.11 7.97 -8.62
C GLN A 49 -7.76 8.65 -8.34
N LYS A 50 -6.64 7.98 -8.65
CA LYS A 50 -5.31 8.56 -8.48
C LYS A 50 -4.99 9.56 -9.58
N VAL A 51 -5.26 10.83 -9.32
CA VAL A 51 -4.82 11.93 -10.19
C VAL A 51 -3.31 12.13 -10.01
N LYS A 52 -2.49 11.36 -10.74
CA LYS A 52 -1.03 11.48 -10.70
C LYS A 52 -0.48 12.57 -11.62
N HIS A 53 -1.07 12.72 -12.82
CA HIS A 53 -0.64 13.70 -13.81
C HIS A 53 -1.85 14.51 -14.26
N LYS A 54 -1.95 15.76 -13.78
CA LYS A 54 -3.01 16.68 -14.19
C LYS A 54 -2.67 17.18 -15.60
N LYS A 55 -3.32 16.63 -16.62
CA LYS A 55 -3.24 17.21 -17.96
C LYS A 55 -3.96 18.56 -17.92
N GLN A 56 -3.29 19.63 -18.31
CA GLN A 56 -3.97 20.85 -18.67
C GLN A 56 -4.69 20.57 -19.99
N ILE A 57 -6.00 20.40 -19.93
CA ILE A 57 -6.85 20.13 -21.11
C ILE A 57 -7.01 21.40 -21.96
N ILE A 58 -6.68 22.56 -21.39
CA ILE A 58 -6.88 23.87 -21.99
C ILE A 58 -5.53 24.58 -22.01
N GLN A 59 -4.94 24.73 -23.18
CA GLN A 59 -4.04 25.85 -23.43
C GLN A 59 -4.96 27.06 -23.61
N ASP A 60 -4.84 28.05 -22.73
CA ASP A 60 -5.50 29.37 -22.86
C ASP A 60 -7.04 29.44 -22.71
N GLY A 61 -7.57 28.97 -21.58
CA GLY A 61 -8.86 29.48 -21.06
C GLY A 61 -10.13 29.30 -21.91
N GLY A 62 -10.12 28.52 -22.98
CA GLY A 62 -11.27 28.28 -23.85
C GLY A 62 -11.96 26.95 -23.58
N ALA A 63 -13.24 26.99 -23.18
CA ALA A 63 -14.07 25.80 -23.11
C ALA A 63 -14.30 25.22 -24.53
N SER A 64 -13.96 23.94 -24.73
CA SER A 64 -14.18 23.24 -26.00
C SER A 64 -15.65 22.81 -26.12
N PHE A 65 -16.48 23.63 -26.75
CA PHE A 65 -17.82 23.25 -27.16
C PHE A 65 -17.77 22.77 -28.62
N TYR A 66 -18.12 21.51 -28.87
CA TYR A 66 -18.36 21.03 -30.23
C TYR A 66 -19.73 21.53 -30.68
N PHE A 67 -19.77 22.66 -31.39
CA PHE A 67 -20.99 23.10 -32.08
C PHE A 67 -21.19 22.24 -33.32
N VAL A 68 -22.18 21.33 -33.27
CA VAL A 68 -22.67 20.63 -34.46
C VAL A 68 -23.53 21.61 -35.26
N HIS A 69 -22.96 22.23 -36.29
CA HIS A 69 -23.76 22.97 -37.27
C HIS A 69 -24.57 21.97 -38.09
N LYS A 70 -25.89 21.92 -37.84
CA LYS A 70 -26.84 21.34 -38.79
C LYS A 70 -27.02 22.35 -39.91
N GLU A 71 -26.37 22.13 -41.04
CA GLU A 71 -26.74 22.83 -42.27
C GLU A 71 -28.17 22.43 -42.64
N ARG A 72 -29.05 23.43 -42.73
CA ARG A 72 -30.36 23.27 -43.37
C ARG A 72 -30.09 23.14 -44.86
N ILE A 73 -30.27 21.94 -45.41
CA ILE A 73 -30.37 21.76 -46.85
C ILE A 73 -31.61 22.57 -47.30
N ALA A 74 -31.37 23.62 -48.06
CA ALA A 74 -32.39 24.38 -48.76
C ALA A 74 -32.22 24.10 -50.26
N GLY A 75 -33.30 23.64 -50.91
CA GLY A 75 -33.36 23.36 -52.35
C GLY A 75 -33.91 21.98 -52.62
#